data_AF-A0A0F9FBL0-F1
#
_entry.id   AF-A0A0F9FBL0-F1
#
_cell.length_a   1.000
_cell.length_b   1.000
_cell.length_c   1.000
_cell.angle_alpha   90.00
_cell.angle_beta   90.00
_cell.angle_gamma   90.00
#
_symmetry.space_group_name_H-M   'P 1'
#
loop_
_entity.id
_entity.type
_entity.pdbx_description
1 polymer ?
#
loop_
_entity_poly.entity_id
_entity_poly.type
_entity_poly.pdbx_seq_one_letter_code
_entity_poly.pdbx_strand_id
1 'polypeptide(L)'
;MAEIDKATQVIAILLQSALKQAAPKKSQKFAKSIKVIALPGGIIEIHADEIWKHIEFGTNPHVIRPSTKKALAFEIEGEKLVLKKVDHPGTRPNPFIRNVLNTKLPQIIKQVLSA
;
A
#
# COMPACT_ATOMS: atom_id res chain seq x y z
N MET A 1 8.61 10.72 29.00
CA MET A 1 8.90 10.17 27.66
C MET A 1 8.46 8.72 27.53
N ALA A 2 8.85 7.82 28.45
CA ALA A 2 8.54 6.39 28.37
C ALA A 2 7.05 6.02 28.20
N GLU A 3 6.11 6.79 28.76
CA GLU A 3 4.67 6.53 28.63
C GLU A 3 4.12 6.89 27.25
N ILE A 4 4.59 8.01 26.67
CA ILE A 4 4.28 8.40 25.30
C ILE A 4 4.83 7.37 24.32
N ASP A 5 6.05 6.87 24.56
CA ASP A 5 6.67 5.87 23.69
C ASP A 5 5.90 4.53 23.74
N LYS A 6 5.43 4.11 24.91
CA LYS A 6 4.55 2.93 25.07
C LYS A 6 3.22 3.10 24.33
N ALA A 7 2.55 4.25 24.50
CA ALA A 7 1.30 4.53 23.79
C ALA A 7 1.52 4.51 22.27
N THR A 8 2.61 5.12 21.80
CA THR A 8 2.98 5.18 20.38
C THR A 8 3.25 3.78 19.82
N GLN A 9 3.89 2.89 20.59
CA GLN A 9 4.07 1.48 20.18
C GLN A 9 2.74 0.74 19.98
N VAL A 10 1.79 0.92 20.90
CA VAL A 10 0.45 0.30 20.77
C VAL A 10 -0.28 0.85 19.55
N ILE A 11 -0.25 2.17 19.36
CA ILE A 11 -0.85 2.84 18.18
C ILE A 11 -0.22 2.31 16.89
N ALA A 12 1.11 2.15 16.84
CA ALA A 12 1.82 1.61 15.68
C ALA A 12 1.38 0.18 15.32
N ILE A 13 1.23 -0.70 16.32
CA ILE A 13 0.77 -2.08 16.11
C ILE A 13 -0.66 -2.10 15.53
N LEU A 14 -1.57 -1.31 16.12
CA LEU A 14 -2.96 -1.24 15.68
C LEU A 14 -3.08 -0.61 14.29
N LEU A 15 -2.32 0.45 14.03
CA LEU A 15 -2.26 1.10 12.73
C LEU A 15 -1.71 0.14 11.65
N GLN A 16 -0.66 -0.62 11.96
CA GLN A 16 -0.13 -1.63 11.06
C GLN A 16 -1.20 -2.67 10.70
N SER A 17 -1.94 -3.16 11.69
CA SER A 17 -3.03 -4.11 11.45
C SER A 17 -4.12 -3.52 10.55
N ALA A 18 -4.54 -2.28 10.81
CA ALA A 18 -5.55 -1.59 10.00
C ALA A 18 -5.08 -1.40 8.54
N LEU A 19 -3.83 -0.98 8.33
CA LEU A 19 -3.24 -0.82 7.00
C LEU A 19 -3.16 -2.15 6.25
N LYS A 20 -2.76 -3.23 6.93
CA LYS A 20 -2.70 -4.58 6.33
C LYS A 20 -4.07 -5.09 5.90
N GLN A 21 -5.12 -4.80 6.66
CA GLN A 21 -6.49 -5.18 6.33
C GLN A 21 -7.08 -4.35 5.17
N ALA A 22 -6.71 -3.07 5.09
CA ALA A 22 -7.16 -2.16 4.03
C ALA A 22 -6.40 -2.34 2.70
N ALA A 23 -5.19 -2.93 2.75
CA ALA A 23 -4.38 -3.17 1.57
C ALA A 23 -5.08 -4.09 0.53
N PRO A 24 -4.76 -3.96 -0.77
CA PRO A 24 -5.41 -4.74 -1.82
C PRO A 24 -5.27 -6.27 -1.61
N LYS A 25 -6.41 -6.97 -1.47
CA LYS A 25 -6.48 -8.41 -1.14
C LYS A 25 -5.75 -9.33 -2.13
N LYS A 26 -5.66 -8.96 -3.41
CA LYS A 26 -4.97 -9.76 -4.44
C LYS A 26 -3.44 -9.77 -4.28
N SER A 27 -2.87 -8.87 -3.47
CA SER A 27 -1.43 -8.81 -3.22
C SER A 27 -1.10 -9.11 -1.76
N GLN A 28 -1.24 -10.37 -1.36
CA GLN A 28 -0.90 -10.82 -0.01
C GLN A 28 0.59 -10.59 0.31
N LYS A 29 1.46 -10.58 -0.71
CA LYS A 29 2.88 -10.20 -0.59
C LYS A 29 3.03 -8.72 -0.19
N PHE A 30 2.31 -7.82 -0.86
CA PHE A 30 2.33 -6.40 -0.54
C PHE A 30 1.82 -6.11 0.87
N ALA A 31 0.69 -6.69 1.27
CA ALA A 31 0.15 -6.49 2.61
C ALA A 31 1.17 -6.91 3.69
N LYS A 32 1.91 -7.99 3.48
CA LYS A 32 2.97 -8.44 4.40
C LYS A 32 4.16 -7.48 4.46
N SER A 33 4.44 -6.72 3.39
CA SER A 33 5.53 -5.74 3.34
C SER A 33 5.29 -4.53 4.25
N ILE A 34 4.03 -4.23 4.59
CA ILE A 34 3.67 -3.06 5.40
C ILE A 34 4.21 -3.22 6.82
N LYS A 35 5.03 -2.26 7.24
CA LYS A 35 5.59 -2.14 8.58
C LYS A 35 5.31 -0.75 9.12
N VAL A 36 4.93 -0.68 10.39
CA VAL A 36 4.76 0.59 11.10
C VAL A 36 5.71 0.59 12.28
N ILE A 37 6.60 1.58 12.33
CA ILE A 37 7.66 1.69 13.32
C ILE A 37 7.35 2.89 14.21
N ALA A 38 7.25 2.66 15.52
CA ALA A 38 7.20 3.72 16.51
C ALA A 38 8.64 4.14 16.86
N LEU A 39 8.93 5.41 16.69
CA LEU A 39 10.19 6.04 17.08
C LEU A 39 9.98 6.90 18.34
N PRO A 40 11.05 7.21 19.10
CA PRO A 40 10.95 8.05 20.28
C PRO A 40 10.32 9.42 19.98
N GLY A 41 9.58 9.96 20.94
CA GLY A 41 8.98 11.29 20.82
C GLY A 41 7.66 11.32 20.05
N GLY A 42 6.98 10.17 19.93
CA GLY A 42 5.65 10.09 19.31
C GLY A 42 5.65 10.03 17.78
N ILE A 43 6.81 9.74 17.17
CA ILE A 43 6.94 9.64 15.72
C ILE A 43 6.54 8.24 15.27
N ILE A 44 5.74 8.16 14.20
CA ILE A 44 5.34 6.90 13.56
C ILE A 44 5.75 6.94 12.10
N GLU A 45 6.54 5.94 11.68
CA GLU A 45 6.91 5.75 10.28
C GLU A 45 6.16 4.57 9.67
N ILE A 46 5.70 4.74 8.43
CA ILE A 46 5.04 3.69 7.66
C ILE A 46 5.95 3.31 6.50
N HIS A 47 6.36 2.05 6.47
CA HIS A 47 7.21 1.46 5.45
C HIS A 47 6.42 0.41 4.67
N ALA A 48 6.58 0.38 3.35
CA ALA A 48 5.96 -0.61 2.47
C ALA A 48 6.80 -0.75 1.19
N ASP A 49 6.59 -1.85 0.45
CA ASP A 49 7.17 -2.02 -0.88
C ASP A 49 6.88 -0.82 -1.78
N GLU A 50 7.83 -0.46 -2.66
CA GLU A 50 7.79 0.75 -3.49
C GLU A 50 6.48 0.92 -4.29
N ILE A 51 5.84 -0.20 -4.63
CA ILE A 51 4.54 -0.26 -5.30
C ILE A 51 3.42 0.48 -4.54
N TRP A 52 3.56 0.74 -3.24
CA TRP A 52 2.55 1.44 -2.44
C TRP A 52 2.17 2.79 -3.05
N LYS A 53 3.13 3.51 -3.65
CA LYS A 53 2.88 4.82 -4.29
C LYS A 53 1.95 4.68 -5.48
N HIS A 54 2.17 3.66 -6.30
CA HIS A 54 1.33 3.37 -7.47
C HIS A 54 -0.06 2.89 -7.08
N ILE A 55 -0.20 2.21 -5.93
CA ILE A 55 -1.50 1.83 -5.39
C ILE A 55 -2.22 3.07 -4.87
N GLU A 56 -1.56 3.87 -4.04
CA GLU A 56 -2.15 5.04 -3.37
C GLU A 56 -2.59 6.11 -4.38
N PHE A 57 -1.73 6.43 -5.36
CA PHE A 57 -1.92 7.55 -6.29
C PHE A 57 -2.33 7.11 -7.70
N GLY A 58 -2.28 5.82 -8.00
CA GLY A 58 -2.49 5.33 -9.36
C GLY A 58 -1.29 5.53 -10.26
N THR A 59 -1.47 5.24 -11.55
CA THR A 59 -0.48 5.48 -12.60
C THR A 59 -1.15 6.14 -13.80
N ASN A 60 -0.40 7.00 -14.49
CA ASN A 60 -0.88 7.67 -15.70
C ASN A 60 -0.93 6.70 -16.90
N PRO A 61 -1.70 7.04 -17.96
CA PRO A 61 -1.63 6.33 -19.23
C PRO A 61 -0.19 6.22 -19.74
N HIS A 62 0.22 5.02 -20.15
CA HIS A 62 1.58 4.76 -20.61
C HIS A 62 1.64 3.59 -21.59
N VAL A 63 2.70 3.58 -22.39
CA VAL A 63 2.94 2.50 -23.36
C VAL A 63 3.86 1.46 -22.74
N ILE A 64 3.40 0.22 -22.66
CA ILE A 64 4.23 -0.92 -22.26
C ILE A 64 4.91 -1.46 -23.51
N ARG A 65 6.25 -1.58 -23.45
CA ARG A 65 7.08 -2.13 -24.53
C ARG A 65 7.96 -3.25 -24.00
N PRO A 66 8.27 -4.27 -24.81
CA PRO A 66 9.22 -5.29 -24.41
C PRO A 66 10.62 -4.66 -24.30
N SER A 67 11.30 -4.92 -23.18
CA SER A 67 12.64 -4.35 -22.93
C SER A 67 13.74 -5.12 -23.66
N THR A 68 13.71 -6.46 -23.61
CA THR A 68 14.75 -7.33 -24.17
C THR A 68 14.26 -8.28 -25.26
N LYS A 69 12.94 -8.36 -25.47
CA LYS A 69 12.29 -9.27 -26.44
C LYS A 69 11.67 -8.49 -27.59
N LYS A 70 11.26 -9.21 -28.64
CA LYS A 70 10.67 -8.60 -29.86
C LYS A 70 9.19 -8.23 -29.71
N ALA A 71 8.47 -8.88 -28.80
CA ALA A 71 7.04 -8.67 -28.58
C ALA A 71 6.62 -9.12 -27.16
N LEU A 72 5.47 -8.63 -26.72
CA LEU A 72 4.76 -9.07 -25.53
C LEU A 72 3.78 -10.18 -25.95
N ALA A 73 3.69 -11.24 -25.17
CA ALA A 73 2.73 -12.33 -25.39
C ALA A 73 1.83 -12.48 -24.17
N PHE A 74 0.53 -12.54 -24.41
CA PHE A 74 -0.51 -12.70 -23.41
C PHE A 74 -1.39 -13.89 -23.79
N GLU A 75 -1.98 -14.54 -22.79
CA GLU A 75 -3.02 -15.55 -22.98
C GLU A 75 -4.29 -15.04 -22.30
N ILE A 76 -5.36 -14.88 -23.07
CA ILE A 76 -6.64 -14.34 -22.62
C ILE A 76 -7.70 -15.32 -23.10
N GLU A 77 -8.41 -15.96 -22.16
CA GLU A 77 -9.48 -16.92 -22.46
C GLU A 77 -9.05 -18.07 -23.40
N GLY A 78 -7.77 -18.47 -23.35
CA GLY A 78 -7.18 -19.52 -24.18
C GLY A 78 -6.64 -19.05 -25.54
N GLU A 79 -6.84 -17.78 -25.90
CA GLU A 79 -6.25 -17.19 -27.11
C GLU A 79 -4.92 -16.50 -26.80
N LYS A 80 -3.92 -16.75 -27.67
CA LYS A 80 -2.59 -16.17 -27.54
C LYS A 80 -2.49 -14.87 -28.34
N LEU A 81 -2.38 -13.75 -27.63
CA LEU A 81 -2.23 -12.42 -28.20
C LEU A 81 -0.77 -11.98 -28.18
N VAL A 82 -0.22 -11.60 -29.34
CA VAL A 82 1.17 -11.13 -29.47
C VAL A 82 1.19 -9.69 -29.98
N LEU A 83 1.72 -8.76 -29.18
CA LEU A 83 1.72 -7.33 -29.48
C LEU A 83 3.12 -6.74 -29.35
N LYS A 84 3.47 -5.77 -30.22
CA LYS A 84 4.72 -5.01 -30.10
C LYS A 84 4.69 -3.99 -28.96
N LYS A 85 3.50 -3.52 -28.58
CA LYS A 85 3.26 -2.58 -27.50
C LYS A 85 1.84 -2.73 -26.95
N VAL A 86 1.61 -2.27 -25.72
CA VAL A 86 0.27 -2.10 -25.12
C VAL A 86 0.13 -0.65 -24.69
N ASP A 87 -0.90 0.04 -25.18
CA ASP A 87 -1.25 1.38 -24.72
C ASP A 87 -2.14 1.23 -23.46
N HIS A 88 -1.51 1.26 -22.29
CA HIS A 88 -2.19 1.04 -21.00
C HIS A 88 -2.82 2.35 -20.50
N PRO A 89 -4.11 2.38 -20.12
CA PRO A 89 -4.80 3.59 -19.67
C PRO A 89 -4.31 4.11 -18.31
N GLY A 90 -3.43 3.37 -17.65
CA GLY A 90 -3.01 3.63 -16.28
C GLY A 90 -3.87 2.87 -15.27
N THR A 91 -3.51 2.99 -14.01
CA THR A 91 -4.21 2.36 -12.89
C THR A 91 -4.89 3.44 -12.07
N ARG A 92 -6.17 3.24 -11.73
CA ARG A 92 -6.89 4.18 -10.86
C ARG A 92 -6.30 4.16 -9.43
N PRO A 93 -6.24 5.31 -8.74
CA PRO A 93 -5.79 5.38 -7.36
C PRO A 93 -6.69 4.55 -6.43
N ASN A 94 -6.06 3.87 -5.49
CA ASN A 94 -6.68 3.21 -4.35
C ASN A 94 -6.00 3.72 -3.06
N PRO A 95 -6.44 4.87 -2.52
CA PRO A 95 -5.75 5.59 -1.46
C PRO A 95 -5.97 4.97 -0.06
N PHE A 96 -5.54 3.73 0.12
CA PHE A 96 -5.79 2.96 1.34
C PHE A 96 -5.08 3.54 2.57
N ILE A 97 -3.86 4.09 2.42
CA ILE A 97 -3.12 4.68 3.53
C ILE A 97 -3.86 5.91 4.00
N ARG A 98 -4.15 6.85 3.09
CA ARG A 98 -4.89 8.07 3.41
C ARG A 98 -6.25 7.75 4.05
N ASN A 99 -6.97 6.77 3.52
CA ASN A 99 -8.26 6.37 4.07
C ASN A 99 -8.13 5.87 5.51
N VAL A 100 -7.13 5.03 5.81
CA VAL A 100 -6.89 4.52 7.17
C VAL A 100 -6.47 5.65 8.12
N LEU A 101 -5.60 6.55 7.68
CA LEU A 101 -5.16 7.71 8.48
C LEU A 101 -6.33 8.64 8.82
N ASN A 102 -7.25 8.86 7.89
CA ASN A 102 -8.38 9.76 8.11
C ASN A 102 -9.52 9.13 8.93
N THR A 103 -9.68 7.81 8.87
CA THR A 103 -10.87 7.13 9.45
C THR A 103 -10.55 6.29 10.68
N LYS A 104 -9.47 5.51 10.66
CA LYS A 104 -9.14 4.53 11.71
C LYS A 104 -8.15 5.08 12.72
N LEU A 105 -7.14 5.84 12.28
CA LEU A 105 -6.13 6.38 13.20
C LEU A 105 -6.73 7.23 14.34
N PRO A 106 -7.70 8.14 14.10
CA PRO A 106 -8.30 8.92 15.19
C PRO A 106 -9.01 8.03 16.22
N GLN A 107 -9.65 6.95 15.75
CA GLN A 107 -10.33 5.97 16.60
C GLN A 107 -9.32 5.19 17.46
N ILE A 108 -8.21 4.76 16.84
CA ILE A 108 -7.12 4.07 17.52
C ILE A 108 -6.50 4.96 18.60
N ILE A 109 -6.18 6.22 18.26
CA ILE A 109 -5.61 7.18 19.22
C ILE A 109 -6.57 7.38 20.39
N LYS A 110 -7.86 7.61 20.12
CA LYS A 110 -8.86 7.76 21.17
C LYS A 110 -8.90 6.52 22.06
N GLN A 111 -8.94 5.32 21.48
CA GLN A 111 -8.98 4.07 22.24
C GLN A 111 -7.74 3.88 23.14
N VAL A 112 -6.54 4.24 22.68
CA VAL A 112 -5.29 4.06 23.45
C VAL A 112 -5.14 5.12 24.53
N LEU A 113 -5.54 6.37 24.28
CA LEU A 113 -5.38 7.47 25.23
C LEU A 113 -6.55 7.61 26.23
N SER A 114 -7.66 6.89 26.01
CA SER A 114 -8.79 6.83 26.96
C SER A 114 -8.80 5.54 27.80
N ALA A 115 -7.79 4.71 27.65
CA ALA A 115 -7.52 3.52 28.47
C ALA A 115 -6.54 3.87 29.59
#